data_AF-A0A147JAQ7-F1
#
_entry.id   AF-A0A147JAQ7-F1
#
_cell.length_a   1.000
_cell.length_b   1.000
_cell.length_c   1.000
_cell.angle_alpha   90.00
_cell.angle_beta   90.00
_cell.angle_gamma   90.00
#
_symmetry.space_group_name_H-M   'P 1'
#
loop_
_entity.id
_entity.type
_entity.pdbx_description
1 polymer ?
#
loop_
_entity_poly.entity_id
_entity_poly.type
_entity_poly.pdbx_seq_one_letter_code
_entity_poly.pdbx_strand_id
1 'polypeptide(L)' 'MNGAANPVRGEAGLRVGGAELVVRPSFQALVAAEGELGPLFELVERAGEGKLSLSVAAQKFRAVNRGNEQ' A
#
# COMPACT_ATOMS: atom_id res chain seq x y z
N MET A 1 -10.17 -17.70 4.77
CA MET A 1 -10.01 -17.89 3.32
C MET A 1 -9.65 -16.55 2.70
N ASN A 2 -8.46 -16.43 2.10
CA ASN A 2 -8.01 -15.16 1.52
C ASN A 2 -8.50 -15.08 0.07
N GLY A 3 -9.60 -14.36 -0.16
CA GLY A 3 -10.17 -14.16 -1.50
C GLY A 3 -9.41 -13.14 -2.33
N ALA A 4 -9.75 -13.01 -3.62
CA ALA A 4 -9.19 -12.00 -4.51
C ALA A 4 -9.32 -10.57 -3.92
N ALA A 5 -8.43 -9.67 -4.34
CA ALA A 5 -8.47 -8.28 -3.93
C ALA A 5 -9.83 -7.64 -4.27
N ASN A 6 -10.48 -7.03 -3.28
CA ASN A 6 -11.71 -6.26 -3.48
C ASN A 6 -11.38 -4.76 -3.71
N PRO A 7 -11.51 -4.25 -4.94
CA PRO A 7 -11.18 -2.84 -5.23
C PRO A 7 -12.14 -1.86 -4.53
N VAL A 8 -13.39 -2.26 -4.26
CA VAL A 8 -14.37 -1.41 -3.55
C VAL A 8 -13.98 -1.21 -2.08
N ARG A 9 -13.13 -2.10 -1.52
CA ARG A 9 -12.55 -1.96 -0.18
C ARG A 9 -11.14 -1.36 -0.19
N GLY A 10 -10.65 -0.91 -1.34
CA GLY A 10 -9.28 -0.39 -1.47
C GLY A 10 -8.19 -1.45 -1.39
N GLU A 11 -8.53 -2.73 -1.64
CA GLU A 11 -7.54 -3.81 -1.70
C GLU A 11 -6.91 -3.89 -3.08
N ALA A 12 -5.64 -4.29 -3.15
CA ALA A 12 -4.90 -4.41 -4.40
C ALA A 12 -4.09 -5.70 -4.47
N GLY A 13 -4.05 -6.32 -5.65
CA GLY A 13 -3.12 -7.40 -5.95
C GLY A 13 -1.73 -6.83 -6.27
N LEU A 14 -0.67 -7.43 -5.74
CA LEU A 14 0.71 -7.04 -5.98
C LEU A 14 1.55 -8.28 -6.26
N ARG A 15 2.27 -8.28 -7.39
CA ARG A 15 3.20 -9.36 -7.74
C ARG A 15 4.62 -8.98 -7.34
N VAL A 16 5.23 -9.75 -6.44
CA VAL A 16 6.60 -9.52 -5.93
C VAL A 16 7.38 -10.83 -6.02
N GLY A 17 8.48 -10.85 -6.81
CA GLY A 17 9.33 -12.04 -6.91
C GLY A 17 8.61 -13.32 -7.35
N GLY A 18 7.55 -13.21 -8.16
CA GLY A 18 6.72 -14.33 -8.59
C GLY A 18 5.59 -14.73 -7.63
N ALA A 19 5.58 -14.19 -6.40
CA ALA A 19 4.47 -14.35 -5.46
C ALA A 19 3.38 -13.30 -5.72
N GLU A 20 2.12 -13.71 -5.56
CA GLU A 20 0.96 -12.81 -5.64
C GLU A 20 0.44 -12.52 -4.24
N LEU A 21 0.44 -11.24 -3.88
CA LEU A 21 0.08 -10.74 -2.56
C LEU A 21 -1.16 -9.85 -2.67
N VAL A 22 -2.04 -9.93 -1.67
CA VAL A 22 -3.20 -9.02 -1.58
C VAL A 22 -2.94 -8.01 -0.48
N VAL A 23 -2.81 -6.75 -0.87
CA VAL A 23 -2.69 -5.60 0.02
C VAL A 23 -4.08 -5.29 0.56
N ARG A 24 -4.27 -5.43 1.88
CA ARG A 24 -5.53 -5.10 2.58
C ARG A 24 -5.28 -3.95 3.58
N PRO A 25 -5.27 -2.69 3.13
CA PRO A 25 -4.91 -1.57 3.99
C PRO A 25 -5.95 -1.37 5.10
N SER A 26 -5.49 -1.31 6.34
CA SER A 26 -6.30 -0.84 7.48
C SER A 26 -6.10 0.66 7.68
N PHE A 27 -7.06 1.33 8.31
CA PHE A 27 -6.93 2.76 8.64
C PHE A 27 -5.66 3.04 9.46
N GLN A 28 -5.35 2.19 10.45
CA GLN A 28 -4.14 2.32 11.26
C GLN A 28 -2.86 2.19 10.43
N ALA A 29 -2.81 1.25 9.47
CA ALA A 29 -1.66 1.10 8.59
C ALA A 29 -1.46 2.33 7.69
N LEU A 30 -2.55 2.96 7.25
CA LEU A 30 -2.49 4.21 6.48
C LEU A 30 -1.98 5.38 7.32
N VAL A 31 -2.46 5.54 8.57
CA VAL A 31 -1.97 6.59 9.49
C VAL A 31 -0.49 6.41 9.82
N ALA A 32 -0.05 5.17 10.07
CA ALA A 32 1.37 4.88 10.28
C ALA A 32 2.23 5.22 9.05
N ALA A 33 1.73 4.92 7.85
CA ALA A 33 2.41 5.27 6.61
C ALA A 33 2.50 6.80 6.40
N GLU A 34 1.45 7.55 6.75
CA GLU A 34 1.46 9.02 6.67
C GLU A 34 2.49 9.64 7.61
N GLY A 35 2.66 9.07 8.81
CA GLY A 35 3.71 9.50 9.75
C GLY A 35 5.13 9.28 9.24
N GLU A 36 5.38 8.21 8.47
CA GLU A 36 6.71 7.90 7.90
C GLU A 36 6.99 8.64 6.59
N LEU A 37 5.95 8.88 5.76
CA LEU A 37 6.09 9.34 4.36
C LEU A 37 5.68 10.79 4.14
N GLY A 38 5.03 11.42 5.12
CA GLY A 38 4.29 12.66 4.93
C GLY A 38 2.89 12.42 4.33
N PRO A 39 2.16 13.51 3.98
CA PRO A 39 0.77 13.42 3.54
C PRO A 39 0.56 12.42 2.40
N LEU A 40 -0.33 11.45 2.61
CA LEU A 40 -0.54 10.40 1.60
C LEU A 40 -1.18 10.94 0.32
N PHE A 41 -1.93 12.06 0.41
CA PHE A 41 -2.60 12.68 -0.73
C PHE A 41 -1.61 13.25 -1.78
N GLU A 42 -0.60 14.00 -1.34
CA GLU A 42 0.54 14.46 -2.16
C GLU A 42 1.24 13.29 -2.88
N LEU A 43 1.24 12.13 -2.23
CA LEU A 43 1.80 10.89 -2.73
C LEU A 43 0.92 10.25 -3.82
N VAL A 44 -0.40 10.39 -3.72
CA VAL A 44 -1.37 9.94 -4.73
C VAL A 44 -1.35 10.85 -5.95
N GLU A 45 -1.28 12.18 -5.76
CA GLU A 45 -1.20 13.13 -6.87
C GLU A 45 0.05 12.89 -7.72
N ARG A 46 1.22 12.74 -7.08
CA ARG A 46 2.46 12.36 -7.78
C ARG A 46 2.38 11.02 -8.51
N ALA A 47 1.63 10.06 -7.97
CA ALA A 47 1.40 8.78 -8.64
C ALA A 47 0.51 8.95 -9.88
N GLY A 48 -0.55 9.76 -9.79
CA GLY A 48 -1.40 10.12 -10.92
C GLY A 48 -0.65 10.86 -12.04
N GLU A 49 0.40 11.61 -11.68
CA GLU A 49 1.30 12.26 -12.64
C GLU A 49 2.41 11.32 -13.19
N GLY A 50 2.47 10.06 -12.76
CA GLY A 50 3.51 9.11 -13.16
C GLY A 50 4.89 9.38 -12.54
N LYS A 51 4.97 10.20 -11.49
CA LYS A 51 6.23 10.64 -10.83
C LYS A 51 6.57 9.84 -9.58
N LEU A 52 5.94 8.69 -9.36
CA LEU A 52 6.20 7.87 -8.18
C LEU A 52 7.49 7.03 -8.36
N SER A 53 8.42 7.12 -7.41
CA SER A 53 9.61 6.26 -7.42
C SER A 53 9.33 4.89 -6.80
N LEU A 54 10.12 3.90 -7.24
CA LEU A 54 10.00 2.51 -6.76
C LEU A 54 10.31 2.36 -5.26
N SER A 55 11.23 3.17 -4.74
CA SER A 55 11.57 3.20 -3.30
C SER A 55 10.40 3.61 -2.42
N VAL A 56 9.58 4.54 -2.92
CA VAL A 56 8.36 5.00 -2.24
C VAL A 56 7.26 3.93 -2.28
N ALA A 57 7.10 3.23 -3.41
CA ALA A 57 6.18 2.10 -3.52
C ALA A 57 6.57 0.94 -2.57
N ALA A 58 7.87 0.67 -2.41
CA ALA A 58 8.39 -0.36 -1.51
C ALA A 58 8.16 -0.02 -0.02
N GLN A 59 8.32 1.24 0.39
CA GLN A 59 7.99 1.66 1.75
C GLN A 59 6.49 1.49 2.07
N LYS A 60 5.60 1.81 1.11
CA LYS A 60 4.16 1.58 1.26
C LYS A 60 3.81 0.12 1.48
N PHE A 61 4.43 -0.79 0.72
CA PHE A 61 4.24 -2.22 0.91
C PHE A 61 4.61 -2.67 2.34
N ARG A 62 5.72 -2.16 2.88
CA ARG A 62 6.15 -2.46 4.24
C ARG A 62 5.18 -1.91 5.29
N ALA A 63 4.70 -0.68 5.14
CA ALA A 63 3.76 -0.08 6.08
C ALA A 63 2.41 -0.82 6.12
N VAL A 64 1.90 -1.23 4.95
CA VAL A 64 0.63 -1.97 4.88
C VAL A 64 0.76 -3.38 5.47
N ASN A 65 1.85 -4.10 5.23
CA ASN A 65 2.03 -5.45 5.79
C ASN A 65 2.27 -5.46 7.32
N ARG A 66 2.89 -4.42 7.88
CA ARG A 66 3.19 -4.36 9.33
C ARG A 66 1.92 -4.33 10.20
N GLY A 67 0.78 -3.91 9.65
CA GLY A 67 -0.51 -3.91 10.34
C GLY A 67 -1.26 -5.25 10.33
N ASN A 68 -0.74 -6.28 9.64
CA ASN A 68 -1.35 -7.62 9.54
C ASN A 68 -0.65 -8.68 10.42
N GLU A 69 0.42 -8.30 11.14
CA GLU A 69 1.22 -9.20 12.00
C GLU A 69 0.96 -8.98 13.50
N GLN A 70 -0.03 -8.15 13.88
CA GLN A 70 -0.51 -7.99 15.26
C GLN A 70 -1.95 -8.46 15.43
#